data_AF-A0A845C8I0-F1
#
_entry.id   AF-A0A845C8I0-F1
#
_cell.length_a   1.000
_cell.length_b   1.000
_cell.length_c   1.000
_cell.angle_alpha   90.00
_cell.angle_beta   90.00
_cell.angle_gamma   90.00
#
_symmetry.space_group_name_H-M   'P 1'
#
loop_
_entity.id
_entity.type
_entity.pdbx_description
1 polymer ?
#
loop_
_entity_poly.entity_id
_entity_poly.type
_entity_poly.pdbx_seq_one_letter_code
_entity_poly.pdbx_strand_id
1 'polypeptide(L)'
;MLRPTSTLAGLSRLWLALLLMPLLWALPSTAVHAAQFKGDDLYELPAGQTISEDLFVAGRSLVISGIVDGDLFAAGQTIRIDGVVTGHVFAAGEIVLLTGEVQGDLYAAGETVIVEGTVAEDLRVAGGGNEMSVEIADMFQNEEFTLDPVMRFRMTDSGKGVVVSPDARIGGDTLAAGMDISLAGQFGSDVHAAGANVFLIDTASVSGDFRGEAGSDLAVGGRIAGDSVIKSPQF
;
A
#
# COMPACT_ATOMS: atom_id res chain seq x y z
N MET A 1 -90.91 -16.66 31.21
CA MET A 1 -89.93 -16.92 30.12
C MET A 1 -88.99 -15.72 30.03
N LEU A 2 -87.68 -15.98 30.02
CA LEU A 2 -86.56 -15.04 30.15
C LEU A 2 -86.45 -14.00 29.02
N ARG A 3 -86.04 -12.75 29.34
CA ARG A 3 -84.97 -12.03 28.62
C ARG A 3 -84.22 -11.03 29.54
N PRO A 4 -82.87 -10.94 29.47
CA PRO A 4 -82.02 -10.06 30.28
C PRO A 4 -81.61 -8.78 29.49
N THR A 5 -80.52 -8.13 29.93
CA THR A 5 -79.67 -7.09 29.27
C THR A 5 -79.92 -5.66 29.75
N SER A 6 -79.14 -5.11 30.69
CA SER A 6 -77.72 -4.68 30.69
C SER A 6 -77.55 -3.23 30.23
N THR A 7 -77.55 -2.32 31.21
CA THR A 7 -77.07 -0.94 31.06
C THR A 7 -75.84 -0.74 31.93
N LEU A 8 -74.67 -1.00 31.36
CA LEU A 8 -73.39 -0.52 31.87
C LEU A 8 -72.71 0.27 30.75
N ALA A 9 -73.27 1.44 30.46
CA ALA A 9 -72.65 2.47 29.64
C ALA A 9 -71.94 3.44 30.60
N GLY A 10 -70.62 3.56 30.53
CA GLY A 10 -69.91 4.63 31.23
C GLY A 10 -68.41 4.42 31.47
N LEU A 11 -67.90 3.19 31.42
CA LEU A 11 -66.50 2.90 31.80
C LEU A 11 -65.54 2.62 30.62
N SER A 12 -65.90 2.91 29.36
CA SER A 12 -65.13 2.37 28.22
C SER A 12 -64.00 3.26 27.69
N ARG A 13 -63.94 4.57 27.96
CA ARG A 13 -62.94 5.44 27.30
C ARG A 13 -61.74 5.82 28.18
N LEU A 14 -61.93 6.02 29.48
CA LEU A 14 -60.83 6.34 30.41
C LEU A 14 -59.95 5.12 30.75
N TRP A 15 -60.53 3.93 30.81
CA TRP A 15 -59.79 2.69 31.09
C TRP A 15 -58.96 2.23 29.90
N LEU A 16 -59.44 2.47 28.67
CA LEU A 16 -58.70 2.17 27.44
C LEU A 16 -57.43 3.03 27.31
N ALA A 17 -57.47 4.31 27.72
CA ALA A 17 -56.31 5.18 27.72
C ALA A 17 -55.26 4.79 28.77
N LEU A 18 -55.68 4.31 29.95
CA LEU A 18 -54.76 3.87 31.01
C LEU A 18 -54.06 2.53 30.70
N LEU A 19 -54.74 1.66 29.94
CA LEU A 19 -54.22 0.34 29.54
C LEU A 19 -53.25 0.41 28.35
N LEU A 20 -53.34 1.47 27.53
CA LEU A 20 -52.42 1.74 26.42
C LEU A 20 -51.12 2.44 26.83
N MET A 21 -51.07 3.07 28.01
CA MET A 21 -49.92 3.85 28.47
C MET A 21 -48.63 3.04 28.71
N PRO A 22 -48.64 1.81 29.26
CA PRO A 22 -47.41 1.01 29.38
C PRO A 22 -46.92 0.45 28.03
N LEU A 23 -47.79 0.36 27.01
CA LEU A 23 -47.42 -0.15 25.69
C LEU A 23 -46.55 0.85 24.90
N LEU A 24 -46.68 2.15 25.20
CA LEU A 24 -45.90 3.21 24.56
C LEU A 24 -44.46 3.31 25.12
N TRP A 25 -44.21 2.78 26.32
CA TRP A 25 -42.85 2.64 26.89
C TRP A 25 -42.19 1.30 26.55
N ALA A 26 -42.95 0.34 26.03
CA ALA A 26 -42.45 -0.96 25.61
C ALA A 26 -41.99 -1.00 24.15
N LEU A 27 -41.99 0.14 23.43
CA LEU A 27 -41.28 0.22 22.16
C LEU A 27 -39.79 0.06 22.48
N PRO A 28 -39.12 -1.02 22.05
CA PRO A 28 -37.68 -1.07 22.14
C PRO A 28 -37.18 0.16 21.41
N SER A 29 -36.51 1.06 22.14
CA SER A 29 -35.65 2.06 21.54
C SER A 29 -34.67 1.27 20.70
N THR A 30 -34.98 1.06 19.42
CA THR A 30 -33.99 0.59 18.47
C THR A 30 -32.98 1.71 18.51
N ALA A 31 -31.89 1.47 19.23
CA ALA A 31 -30.72 2.28 19.11
C ALA A 31 -30.47 2.31 17.62
N VAL A 32 -30.73 3.47 17.01
CA VAL A 32 -30.17 3.77 15.71
C VAL A 32 -28.69 3.75 16.00
N HIS A 33 -28.07 2.59 15.78
CA HIS A 33 -26.65 2.53 15.55
C HIS A 33 -26.44 3.42 14.34
N ALA A 34 -26.11 4.68 14.60
CA ALA A 34 -25.44 5.48 13.62
C ALA A 34 -24.19 4.68 13.30
N ALA A 35 -24.19 4.02 12.14
CA ALA A 35 -22.96 3.63 11.51
C ALA A 35 -22.21 4.95 11.31
N GLN A 36 -21.31 5.26 12.24
CA GLN A 36 -20.28 6.25 12.01
C GLN A 36 -19.46 5.69 10.86
N PHE A 37 -19.77 6.11 9.64
CA PHE A 37 -18.82 6.10 8.55
C PHE A 37 -17.72 7.08 8.96
N LYS A 38 -16.75 6.56 9.70
CA LYS A 38 -15.44 7.16 9.90
C LYS A 38 -14.79 7.07 8.52
N GLY A 39 -14.61 8.21 7.86
CA GLY A 39 -14.21 8.30 6.45
C GLY A 39 -13.19 7.24 6.06
N ASP A 40 -13.48 6.54 4.97
CA ASP A 40 -12.73 5.37 4.50
C ASP A 40 -11.29 5.77 4.15
N ASP A 41 -10.44 5.75 5.17
CA ASP A 41 -9.00 6.00 5.07
C ASP A 41 -8.24 4.81 4.47
N LEU A 42 -8.95 3.70 4.28
CA LEU A 42 -8.47 2.44 3.74
C LEU A 42 -9.15 2.18 2.40
N TYR A 43 -8.37 2.09 1.33
CA TYR A 43 -8.81 1.44 0.10
C TYR A 43 -8.33 -0.01 0.13
N GLU A 44 -9.24 -0.94 -0.14
CA GLU A 44 -8.93 -2.36 -0.21
C GLU A 44 -9.48 -2.96 -1.51
N LEU A 45 -8.59 -3.52 -2.34
CA LEU A 45 -8.94 -4.44 -3.41
C LEU A 45 -8.78 -5.86 -2.87
N PRO A 46 -9.86 -6.55 -2.47
CA PRO A 46 -9.74 -7.85 -1.83
C PRO A 46 -9.32 -8.94 -2.81
N ALA A 47 -8.73 -10.01 -2.27
CA ALA A 47 -8.35 -11.17 -3.05
C ALA A 47 -9.55 -11.77 -3.81
N GLY A 48 -9.31 -12.19 -5.05
CA GLY A 48 -10.33 -12.76 -5.93
C GLY A 48 -11.16 -11.73 -6.71
N GLN A 49 -10.96 -10.43 -6.48
CA GLN A 49 -11.43 -9.39 -7.39
C GLN A 49 -10.36 -9.08 -8.44
N THR A 50 -10.81 -8.75 -9.64
CA THR A 50 -9.97 -8.32 -10.75
C THR A 50 -10.45 -6.97 -11.25
N ILE A 51 -9.54 -6.02 -11.37
CA ILE A 51 -9.73 -4.78 -12.11
C ILE A 51 -9.10 -5.00 -13.48
N SER A 52 -9.89 -4.91 -14.55
CA SER A 52 -9.43 -5.19 -15.94
C SER A 52 -8.95 -3.93 -16.68
N GLU A 53 -8.48 -2.94 -15.92
CA GLU A 53 -8.00 -1.65 -16.39
C GLU A 53 -6.93 -1.13 -15.42
N ASP A 54 -6.32 -0.01 -15.77
CA ASP A 54 -5.35 0.66 -14.91
C ASP A 54 -6.02 1.15 -13.61
N LEU A 55 -5.39 0.87 -12.47
CA LEU A 55 -5.91 1.21 -11.16
C LEU A 55 -5.21 2.45 -10.61
N PHE A 56 -5.95 3.54 -10.46
CA PHE A 56 -5.50 4.77 -9.81
C PHE A 56 -6.12 4.90 -8.42
N VAL A 57 -5.30 4.81 -7.39
CA VAL A 57 -5.76 4.81 -5.99
C VAL A 57 -4.93 5.75 -5.14
N ALA A 58 -5.61 6.61 -4.40
CA ALA A 58 -5.00 7.49 -3.41
C ALA A 58 -5.76 7.42 -2.10
N GLY A 59 -5.04 7.36 -0.98
CA GLY A 59 -5.65 7.19 0.33
C GLY A 59 -4.61 7.14 1.45
N ARG A 60 -5.05 6.96 2.70
CA ARG A 60 -4.09 6.84 3.80
C ARG A 60 -3.44 5.47 3.81
N SER A 61 -4.26 4.43 3.74
CA SER A 61 -3.83 3.04 3.71
C SER A 61 -4.40 2.39 2.45
N LEU A 62 -3.55 1.72 1.68
CA LEU A 62 -3.95 1.02 0.47
C LEU A 62 -3.56 -0.46 0.63
N VAL A 63 -4.51 -1.35 0.38
CA VAL A 63 -4.31 -2.81 0.39
C VAL A 63 -4.79 -3.36 -0.94
N ILE A 64 -3.87 -3.88 -1.74
CA ILE A 64 -4.16 -4.45 -3.06
C ILE A 64 -3.85 -5.93 -3.01
N SER A 65 -4.88 -6.74 -2.72
CA SER A 65 -4.79 -8.20 -2.63
C SER A 65 -5.40 -8.92 -3.83
N GLY A 66 -6.20 -8.21 -4.65
CA GLY A 66 -6.78 -8.73 -5.90
C GLY A 66 -5.82 -8.65 -7.10
N ILE A 67 -6.35 -8.81 -8.30
CA ILE A 67 -5.60 -8.72 -9.55
C ILE A 67 -5.86 -7.34 -10.18
N VAL A 68 -4.81 -6.63 -10.56
CA VAL A 68 -4.87 -5.46 -11.44
C VAL A 68 -4.35 -5.91 -12.79
N ASP A 69 -5.25 -6.06 -13.75
CA ASP A 69 -4.92 -6.41 -15.13
C ASP A 69 -4.70 -5.13 -15.95
N GLY A 70 -3.57 -4.48 -15.67
CA GLY A 70 -3.19 -3.14 -16.10
C GLY A 70 -2.09 -2.57 -15.21
N ASP A 71 -1.88 -1.26 -15.30
CA ASP A 71 -0.92 -0.54 -14.45
C ASP A 71 -1.55 -0.15 -13.10
N LEU A 72 -0.75 -0.14 -12.03
CA LEU A 72 -1.17 0.30 -10.70
C LEU A 72 -0.47 1.61 -10.32
N PHE A 73 -1.26 2.65 -10.08
CA PHE A 73 -0.80 3.93 -9.54
C PHE A 73 -1.34 4.10 -8.13
N ALA A 74 -0.46 4.00 -7.14
CA ALA A 74 -0.80 4.01 -5.73
C ALA A 74 -0.08 5.14 -4.97
N ALA A 75 -0.85 6.00 -4.33
CA ALA A 75 -0.33 7.11 -3.52
C ALA A 75 -0.95 7.08 -2.11
N GLY A 76 -0.14 6.92 -1.06
CA GLY A 76 -0.67 6.90 0.29
C GLY A 76 0.37 6.91 1.39
N GLN A 77 -0.04 6.81 2.66
CA GLN A 77 0.93 6.68 3.75
C GLN A 77 1.46 5.25 3.80
N THR A 78 0.57 4.26 3.76
CA THR A 78 0.93 2.85 3.76
C THR A 78 0.35 2.17 2.53
N ILE A 79 1.19 1.55 1.73
CA ILE A 79 0.81 0.83 0.51
C ILE A 79 1.25 -0.61 0.67
N ARG A 80 0.31 -1.54 0.58
CA ARG A 80 0.58 -2.98 0.59
C ARG A 80 0.02 -3.63 -0.67
N ILE A 81 0.87 -4.30 -1.42
CA ILE A 81 0.54 -4.98 -2.68
C ILE A 81 0.84 -6.46 -2.47
N ASP A 82 -0.22 -7.24 -2.21
CA ASP A 82 -0.13 -8.70 -2.06
C ASP A 82 -0.64 -9.46 -3.28
N GLY A 83 -1.40 -8.76 -4.12
CA GLY A 83 -2.01 -9.30 -5.33
C GLY A 83 -1.07 -9.38 -6.52
N VAL A 84 -1.65 -9.54 -7.71
CA VAL A 84 -0.91 -9.58 -8.97
C VAL A 84 -1.21 -8.30 -9.75
N VAL A 85 -0.17 -7.64 -10.24
CA VAL A 85 -0.27 -6.53 -11.20
C VAL A 85 0.36 -7.00 -12.50
N THR A 86 -0.43 -7.07 -13.58
CA THR A 86 0.05 -7.58 -14.88
C THR A 86 0.85 -6.52 -15.65
N GLY A 87 0.65 -5.24 -15.35
CA GLY A 87 1.44 -4.14 -15.87
C GLY A 87 2.52 -3.66 -14.90
N HIS A 88 2.75 -2.35 -14.91
CA HIS A 88 3.72 -1.65 -14.08
C HIS A 88 3.12 -1.18 -12.77
N VAL A 89 3.95 -1.02 -11.73
CA VAL A 89 3.54 -0.43 -10.46
C VAL A 89 4.27 0.89 -10.22
N PHE A 90 3.51 1.93 -9.92
CA PHE A 90 3.98 3.22 -9.45
C PHE A 90 3.42 3.46 -8.05
N ALA A 91 4.26 3.25 -7.04
CA ALA A 91 3.86 3.36 -5.64
C ALA A 91 4.65 4.46 -4.93
N ALA A 92 3.97 5.39 -4.28
CA ALA A 92 4.62 6.43 -3.49
C ALA A 92 3.96 6.60 -2.12
N GLY A 93 4.74 6.39 -1.06
CA GLY A 93 4.22 6.53 0.30
C GLY A 93 5.26 6.56 1.40
N GLU A 94 4.85 6.53 2.66
CA GLU A 94 5.78 6.38 3.79
C GLU A 94 6.33 4.95 3.84
N ILE A 95 5.44 3.98 3.71
CA ILE A 95 5.77 2.56 3.66
C ILE A 95 5.17 1.96 2.40
N VAL A 96 6.02 1.35 1.57
CA VAL A 96 5.62 0.54 0.42
C VAL A 96 6.07 -0.89 0.68
N LEU A 97 5.12 -1.83 0.73
CA LEU A 97 5.36 -3.25 0.90
C LEU A 97 4.81 -4.02 -0.30
N LEU A 98 5.68 -4.64 -1.08
CA LEU A 98 5.33 -5.57 -2.14
C LEU A 98 5.58 -7.01 -1.68
N THR A 99 4.52 -7.79 -1.48
CA THR A 99 4.59 -9.24 -1.22
C THR A 99 4.09 -10.07 -2.42
N GLY A 100 3.32 -9.44 -3.31
CA GLY A 100 2.73 -10.06 -4.49
C GLY A 100 3.65 -10.13 -5.71
N GLU A 101 3.05 -10.14 -6.91
CA GLU A 101 3.75 -10.21 -8.18
C GLU A 101 3.47 -8.97 -9.03
N VAL A 102 4.53 -8.40 -9.59
CA VAL A 102 4.48 -7.35 -10.63
C VAL A 102 5.10 -7.92 -11.88
N GLN A 103 4.32 -8.02 -12.96
CA GLN A 103 4.79 -8.61 -14.22
C GLN A 103 5.54 -7.62 -15.13
N GLY A 104 5.41 -6.32 -14.89
CA GLY A 104 6.28 -5.30 -15.46
C GLY A 104 7.33 -4.80 -14.45
N ASP A 105 7.74 -3.55 -14.66
CA ASP A 105 8.56 -2.77 -13.73
C ASP A 105 7.84 -2.38 -12.41
N LEU A 106 8.62 -2.29 -11.33
CA LEU A 106 8.23 -1.64 -10.08
C LEU A 106 8.99 -0.31 -9.88
N TYR A 107 8.23 0.77 -9.78
CA TYR A 107 8.67 2.10 -9.37
C TYR A 107 8.13 2.38 -7.97
N ALA A 108 8.98 2.37 -6.94
CA ALA A 108 8.55 2.64 -5.57
C ALA A 108 9.36 3.74 -4.89
N ALA A 109 8.65 4.63 -4.21
CA ALA A 109 9.20 5.73 -3.44
C ALA A 109 8.68 5.67 -2.01
N GLY A 110 9.56 5.79 -1.03
CA GLY A 110 9.11 6.05 0.31
C GLY A 110 10.17 6.20 1.36
N GLU A 111 9.72 6.24 2.61
CA GLU A 111 10.64 6.17 3.74
C GLU A 111 11.19 4.76 3.86
N THR A 112 10.31 3.77 3.78
CA THR A 112 10.65 2.36 3.80
C THR A 112 10.01 1.67 2.61
N VAL A 113 10.84 1.10 1.74
CA VAL A 113 10.39 0.23 0.65
C VAL A 113 10.86 -1.18 0.93
N ILE A 114 9.92 -2.11 1.05
CA ILE A 114 10.18 -3.52 1.30
C ILE A 114 9.65 -4.32 0.12
N VAL A 115 10.52 -5.09 -0.51
CA VAL A 115 10.20 -5.99 -1.61
C VAL A 115 10.45 -7.41 -1.14
N GLU A 116 9.36 -8.15 -0.94
CA GLU A 116 9.35 -9.58 -0.62
C GLU A 116 8.87 -10.43 -1.81
N GLY A 117 8.14 -9.79 -2.72
CA GLY A 117 7.51 -10.42 -3.88
C GLY A 117 8.41 -10.55 -5.11
N THR A 118 7.77 -10.78 -6.25
CA THR A 118 8.43 -10.90 -7.56
C THR A 118 8.18 -9.64 -8.40
N VAL A 119 9.24 -9.15 -9.04
CA VAL A 119 9.18 -8.13 -10.10
C VAL A 119 9.80 -8.77 -11.34
N ALA A 120 9.02 -8.95 -12.39
CA ALA A 120 9.47 -9.71 -13.55
C ALA A 120 10.45 -8.92 -14.45
N GLU A 121 10.38 -7.59 -14.42
CA GLU A 121 11.28 -6.70 -15.16
C GLU A 121 12.13 -5.88 -14.17
N ASP A 122 12.21 -4.55 -14.32
CA ASP A 122 13.12 -3.71 -13.55
C ASP A 122 12.55 -3.31 -12.18
N LEU A 123 13.44 -3.17 -11.20
CA LEU A 123 13.13 -2.60 -9.90
C LEU A 123 13.80 -1.23 -9.75
N ARG A 124 13.01 -0.16 -9.63
CA ARG A 124 13.51 1.19 -9.38
C ARG A 124 12.91 1.74 -8.09
N VAL A 125 13.75 1.82 -7.06
CA VAL A 125 13.30 2.13 -5.71
C VAL A 125 14.12 3.22 -5.04
N ALA A 126 13.43 4.12 -4.37
CA ALA A 126 14.04 5.12 -3.50
C ALA A 126 13.47 5.00 -2.09
N GLY A 127 14.33 4.70 -1.13
CA GLY A 127 14.03 4.59 0.29
C GLY A 127 14.79 5.62 1.12
N GLY A 128 14.37 5.90 2.35
CA GLY A 128 15.13 6.69 3.32
C GLY A 128 15.31 8.15 2.93
N GLY A 129 14.42 9.01 3.42
CA GLY A 129 14.64 10.46 3.62
C GLY A 129 14.86 11.34 2.38
N ASN A 130 15.15 10.76 1.22
CA ASN A 130 15.48 11.51 0.02
C ASN A 130 14.22 12.13 -0.60
N GLU A 131 14.36 13.36 -1.11
CA GLU A 131 13.29 14.03 -1.84
C GLU A 131 13.07 13.30 -3.17
N MET A 132 12.14 12.34 -3.21
CA MET A 132 11.62 11.81 -4.46
C MET A 132 10.54 12.74 -4.96
N SER A 133 10.79 13.35 -6.11
CA SER A 133 9.77 14.02 -6.92
C SER A 133 9.24 13.00 -7.93
N VAL A 134 8.07 12.42 -7.66
CA VAL A 134 7.33 11.72 -8.71
C VAL A 134 6.57 12.77 -9.49
N GLU A 135 7.02 13.05 -10.71
CA GLU A 135 6.32 13.93 -11.63
C GLU A 135 5.23 13.11 -12.34
N ILE A 136 3.98 13.24 -11.86
CA ILE A 136 2.80 12.58 -12.48
C ILE A 136 2.17 13.55 -13.49
N ALA A 137 2.99 14.33 -14.20
CA ALA A 137 2.58 15.58 -14.84
C ALA A 137 1.61 15.45 -16.02
N ASP A 138 1.37 14.24 -16.57
CA ASP A 138 0.66 14.12 -17.85
C ASP A 138 -0.53 13.15 -17.88
N MET A 139 -0.94 12.53 -16.76
CA MET A 139 -1.90 11.41 -16.81
C MET A 139 -3.29 11.68 -16.23
N PHE A 140 -3.53 12.86 -15.64
CA PHE A 140 -4.85 13.27 -15.13
C PHE A 140 -5.60 14.23 -16.08
N GLN A 141 -5.57 13.99 -17.40
CA GLN A 141 -6.19 14.87 -18.40
C GLN A 141 -7.74 14.95 -18.38
N ASN A 142 -8.38 14.53 -17.29
CA ASN A 142 -9.84 14.59 -17.14
C ASN A 142 -10.19 15.78 -16.23
N GLU A 143 -10.98 16.71 -16.77
CA GLU A 143 -11.10 18.14 -16.44
C GLU A 143 -11.57 18.56 -15.03
N GLU A 144 -11.32 17.80 -13.96
CA GLU A 144 -11.59 18.25 -12.57
C GLU A 144 -10.44 17.99 -11.58
N PHE A 145 -9.23 17.73 -12.06
CA PHE A 145 -8.06 17.56 -11.18
C PHE A 145 -6.81 18.26 -11.71
N THR A 146 -6.79 19.59 -11.67
CA THR A 146 -5.54 20.35 -11.75
C THR A 146 -4.78 20.18 -10.44
N LEU A 147 -3.95 19.15 -10.34
CA LEU A 147 -2.74 19.23 -9.54
C LEU A 147 -1.58 19.31 -10.52
N ASP A 148 -0.64 20.24 -10.32
CA ASP A 148 0.75 20.01 -10.70
C ASP A 148 1.29 18.99 -9.66
N PRO A 149 1.11 17.66 -9.82
CA PRO A 149 1.29 16.74 -8.72
C PRO A 149 2.72 16.24 -8.81
N VAL A 150 3.68 17.13 -8.56
CA VAL A 150 4.97 16.64 -8.08
C VAL A 150 4.72 16.23 -6.64
N MET A 151 4.51 14.94 -6.40
CA MET A 151 4.51 14.44 -5.03
C MET A 151 5.94 14.59 -4.51
N ARG A 152 6.16 15.59 -3.64
CA ARG A 152 7.44 15.86 -2.97
C ARG A 152 7.39 15.24 -1.58
N PHE A 153 8.06 14.12 -1.41
CA PHE A 153 8.17 13.46 -0.12
C PHE A 153 9.40 13.99 0.63
N ARG A 154 9.20 14.60 1.79
CA ARG A 154 10.29 15.02 2.70
C ARG A 154 10.17 14.20 3.98
N MET A 155 11.21 13.46 4.35
CA MET A 155 11.17 12.52 5.46
C MET A 155 12.43 12.62 6.33
N THR A 156 12.31 12.39 7.64
CA THR A 156 13.24 12.93 8.67
C THR A 156 13.90 11.87 9.57
N ASP A 157 13.63 10.56 9.38
CA ASP A 157 14.07 9.54 10.35
C ASP A 157 15.02 8.47 9.78
N SER A 158 15.99 8.02 10.57
CA SER A 158 17.24 7.35 10.16
C SER A 158 17.24 5.81 10.30
N GLY A 159 16.08 5.17 10.20
CA GLY A 159 15.92 3.70 10.24
C GLY A 159 15.19 3.15 9.00
N LYS A 160 15.32 3.88 7.90
CA LYS A 160 14.39 3.91 6.77
C LYS A 160 15.20 3.85 5.48
N GLY A 161 14.77 3.01 4.55
CA GLY A 161 15.61 2.58 3.44
C GLY A 161 14.93 1.62 2.48
N VAL A 162 15.75 0.92 1.71
CA VAL A 162 15.31 -0.11 0.75
C VAL A 162 15.70 -1.47 1.29
N VAL A 163 14.72 -2.37 1.40
CA VAL A 163 14.94 -3.77 1.76
C VAL A 163 14.40 -4.66 0.64
N VAL A 164 15.28 -5.43 0.01
CA VAL A 164 14.89 -6.52 -0.89
C VAL A 164 15.16 -7.83 -0.16
N SER A 165 14.10 -8.52 0.22
CA SER A 165 14.15 -9.72 1.06
C SER A 165 14.75 -10.92 0.31
N PRO A 166 15.24 -11.96 1.03
CA PRO A 166 15.86 -13.14 0.42
C PRO A 166 14.97 -13.89 -0.57
N ASP A 167 13.66 -13.86 -0.34
CA ASP A 167 12.67 -14.54 -1.18
C ASP A 167 12.28 -13.73 -2.43
N ALA A 168 12.66 -12.44 -2.49
CA ALA A 168 12.32 -11.58 -3.60
C ALA A 168 13.09 -11.95 -4.86
N ARG A 169 12.42 -11.81 -6.01
CA ARG A 169 12.99 -12.13 -7.32
C ARG A 169 12.76 -10.95 -8.26
N ILE A 170 13.85 -10.36 -8.72
CA ILE A 170 13.83 -9.25 -9.68
C ILE A 170 14.40 -9.79 -11.00
N GLY A 171 13.62 -9.74 -12.07
CA GLY A 171 14.03 -10.33 -13.36
C GLY A 171 14.99 -9.46 -14.16
N GLY A 172 14.83 -8.14 -14.08
CA GLY A 172 15.62 -7.14 -14.80
C GLY A 172 16.64 -6.42 -13.92
N ASP A 173 16.91 -5.17 -14.28
CA ASP A 173 17.88 -4.32 -13.61
C ASP A 173 17.30 -3.78 -12.29
N THR A 174 18.15 -3.64 -11.28
CA THR A 174 17.77 -3.03 -10.01
C THR A 174 18.49 -1.71 -9.80
N LEU A 175 17.73 -0.63 -9.65
CA LEU A 175 18.22 0.66 -9.20
C LEU A 175 17.64 0.96 -7.81
N ALA A 176 18.48 0.90 -6.78
CA ALA A 176 18.11 1.23 -5.42
C ALA A 176 18.85 2.49 -4.94
N ALA A 177 18.11 3.46 -4.44
CA ALA A 177 18.67 4.65 -3.82
C ALA A 177 18.13 4.82 -2.39
N GLY A 178 18.96 5.19 -1.43
CA GLY A 178 18.45 5.45 -0.09
C GLY A 178 19.49 5.60 1.01
N MET A 179 19.07 5.92 2.23
CA MET A 179 20.03 5.99 3.34
C MET A 179 20.61 4.62 3.66
N ASP A 180 19.75 3.65 3.97
CA ASP A 180 20.13 2.26 4.20
C ASP A 180 19.57 1.37 3.10
N ILE A 181 20.43 0.60 2.45
CA ILE A 181 20.02 -0.34 1.41
C ILE A 181 20.48 -1.74 1.81
N SER A 182 19.55 -2.68 1.89
CA SER A 182 19.80 -4.10 2.15
C SER A 182 19.22 -4.95 1.03
N LEU A 183 20.07 -5.65 0.31
CA LEU A 183 19.73 -6.44 -0.87
C LEU A 183 20.07 -7.91 -0.61
N ALA A 184 19.05 -8.75 -0.47
CA ALA A 184 19.20 -10.16 -0.10
C ALA A 184 18.61 -11.14 -1.12
N GLY A 185 17.82 -10.65 -2.07
CA GLY A 185 17.07 -11.46 -3.04
C GLY A 185 17.86 -11.93 -4.27
N GLN A 186 17.12 -12.43 -5.26
CA GLN A 186 17.63 -12.83 -6.56
C GLN A 186 17.47 -11.70 -7.57
N PHE A 187 18.57 -11.34 -8.24
CA PHE A 187 18.61 -10.29 -9.25
C PHE A 187 19.02 -10.90 -10.59
N GLY A 188 18.14 -10.78 -11.58
CA GLY A 188 18.26 -11.41 -12.89
C GLY A 188 19.20 -10.67 -13.85
N SER A 189 19.52 -9.40 -13.56
CA SER A 189 20.42 -8.56 -14.34
C SER A 189 21.36 -7.77 -13.42
N ASP A 190 21.68 -6.53 -13.78
CA ASP A 190 22.59 -5.65 -13.08
C ASP A 190 21.93 -5.01 -11.85
N VAL A 191 22.73 -4.72 -10.83
CA VAL A 191 22.28 -4.05 -9.61
C VAL A 191 23.11 -2.79 -9.40
N HIS A 192 22.44 -1.65 -9.36
CA HIS A 192 22.99 -0.36 -8.97
C HIS A 192 22.35 0.10 -7.66
N ALA A 193 23.16 0.19 -6.61
CA ALA A 193 22.72 0.68 -5.30
C ALA A 193 23.54 1.90 -4.89
N ALA A 194 22.86 2.99 -4.51
CA ALA A 194 23.49 4.24 -4.08
C ALA A 194 22.90 4.74 -2.76
N GLY A 195 23.71 4.83 -1.71
CA GLY A 195 23.21 5.20 -0.39
C GLY A 195 24.23 5.64 0.64
N ALA A 196 23.81 5.88 1.87
CA ALA A 196 24.74 6.08 2.97
C ALA A 196 25.37 4.73 3.34
N ASN A 197 24.54 3.72 3.55
CA ASN A 197 24.94 2.35 3.80
C ASN A 197 24.34 1.43 2.73
N VAL A 198 25.17 0.58 2.13
CA VAL A 198 24.75 -0.36 1.09
C VAL A 198 25.25 -1.76 1.43
N PHE A 199 24.33 -2.69 1.58
CA PHE A 199 24.63 -4.06 1.97
C PHE A 199 24.04 -5.03 0.94
N LEU A 200 24.90 -5.71 0.19
CA LEU A 200 24.52 -6.91 -0.54
C LEU A 200 24.71 -8.11 0.38
N ILE A 201 23.61 -8.64 0.90
CA ILE A 201 23.59 -9.73 1.89
C ILE A 201 24.09 -11.04 1.26
N ASP A 202 24.59 -11.95 2.08
CA ASP A 202 25.17 -13.24 1.66
C ASP A 202 24.19 -14.14 0.89
N THR A 203 22.89 -14.00 1.14
CA THR A 203 21.84 -14.70 0.39
C THR A 203 21.61 -14.16 -1.01
N ALA A 204 22.11 -12.96 -1.33
CA ALA A 204 21.85 -12.32 -2.60
C ALA A 204 22.56 -13.03 -3.76
N SER A 205 21.88 -13.10 -4.91
CA SER A 205 22.46 -13.61 -6.15
C SER A 205 22.21 -12.62 -7.28
N VAL A 206 23.27 -12.01 -7.79
CA VAL A 206 23.25 -11.08 -8.92
C VAL A 206 23.77 -11.80 -10.16
N SER A 207 22.94 -11.88 -11.19
CA SER A 207 23.27 -12.55 -12.45
C SER A 207 24.09 -11.67 -13.40
N GLY A 208 24.00 -10.35 -13.25
CA GLY A 208 24.82 -9.37 -13.94
C GLY A 208 25.92 -8.77 -13.06
N ASP A 209 26.20 -7.49 -13.29
CA ASP A 209 27.17 -6.68 -12.58
C ASP A 209 26.56 -6.05 -11.30
N PHE A 210 27.40 -5.82 -10.30
CA PHE A 210 27.00 -5.08 -9.09
C PHE A 210 27.77 -3.76 -8.99
N ARG A 211 27.05 -2.64 -8.91
CA ARG A 211 27.58 -1.31 -8.64
C ARG A 211 27.03 -0.75 -7.34
N GLY A 212 27.89 -0.67 -6.33
CA GLY A 212 27.58 -0.07 -5.03
C GLY A 212 28.29 1.27 -4.86
N GLU A 213 27.54 2.33 -4.59
CA GLU A 213 28.08 3.64 -4.17
C GLU A 213 27.57 3.95 -2.76
N ALA A 214 28.45 3.89 -1.76
CA ALA A 214 28.11 4.17 -0.37
C ALA A 214 28.82 5.42 0.15
N GLY A 215 28.12 6.21 0.96
CA GLY A 215 28.65 7.38 1.65
C GLY A 215 29.31 7.06 3.00
N SER A 216 29.06 5.88 3.57
CA SER A 216 29.59 5.42 4.86
C SER A 216 30.06 3.98 4.75
N ASP A 217 29.16 2.99 4.82
CA ASP A 217 29.48 1.57 4.83
C ASP A 217 29.00 0.86 3.55
N LEU A 218 29.86 0.00 2.99
CA LEU A 218 29.53 -0.87 1.87
C LEU A 218 30.02 -2.28 2.16
N ALA A 219 29.10 -3.24 2.23
CA ALA A 219 29.44 -4.65 2.35
C ALA A 219 28.82 -5.46 1.21
N VAL A 220 29.60 -6.41 0.69
CA VAL A 220 29.20 -7.30 -0.41
C VAL A 220 29.49 -8.73 0.01
N GLY A 221 28.44 -9.48 0.35
CA GLY A 221 28.50 -10.88 0.77
C GLY A 221 27.91 -11.88 -0.24
N GLY A 222 26.97 -11.43 -1.08
CA GLY A 222 26.26 -12.27 -2.04
C GLY A 222 27.10 -12.75 -3.23
N ARG A 223 26.51 -13.62 -4.05
CA ARG A 223 27.11 -14.08 -5.30
C ARG A 223 26.86 -13.06 -6.40
N ILE A 224 27.91 -12.64 -7.09
CA ILE A 224 27.84 -11.80 -8.29
C ILE A 224 28.46 -12.60 -9.44
N ALA A 225 27.73 -12.74 -10.54
CA ALA A 225 28.20 -13.48 -11.71
C ALA A 225 29.06 -12.61 -12.64
N GLY A 226 28.75 -11.31 -12.74
CA GLY A 226 29.52 -10.32 -13.47
C GLY A 226 30.59 -9.62 -12.63
N ASP A 227 30.91 -8.39 -13.01
CA ASP A 227 31.89 -7.55 -12.33
C ASP A 227 31.28 -6.81 -11.12
N SER A 228 32.15 -6.35 -10.22
CA SER A 228 31.72 -5.51 -9.08
C SER A 228 32.48 -4.19 -9.04
N VAL A 229 31.74 -3.08 -9.04
CA VAL A 229 32.27 -1.72 -8.91
C VAL A 229 31.79 -1.12 -7.61
N ILE A 230 32.71 -0.85 -6.70
CA ILE A 230 32.44 -0.42 -5.34
C ILE A 230 33.11 0.94 -5.15
N LYS A 231 32.31 1.97 -4.83
CA LYS A 231 32.80 3.27 -4.38
C LYS A 231 32.36 3.49 -2.95
N SER A 232 33.34 3.56 -2.05
CA SER A 232 33.17 3.95 -0.65
C SER A 232 34.05 5.17 -0.38
N PRO A 233 33.78 5.95 0.68
CA PRO A 233 34.65 7.06 1.05
C PRO A 233 36.04 6.49 1.35
N GLN A 234 37.06 7.05 0.70
CA GLN A 234 38.44 6.86 1.12
C GLN A 234 38.58 7.67 2.42
N PHE A 235 38.59 7.01 3.57
CA PHE A 235 38.94 7.66 4.85
C PHE A 235 40.37 8.19 4.81
#